data_AF-A0A4Q3VZ50-F1
#
_entry.id   AF-A0A4Q3VZ50-F1
#
_cell.length_a   1.000
_cell.length_b   1.000
_cell.length_c   1.000
_cell.angle_alpha   90.00
_cell.angle_beta   90.00
_cell.angle_gamma   90.00
#
_symmetry.space_group_name_H-M   'P 1'
#
loop_
_entity.id
_entity.type
_entity.pdbx_description
1 polymer ?
#
loop_
_entity_poly.entity_id
_entity_poly.type
_entity_poly.pdbx_seq_one_letter_code
_entity_poly.pdbx_strand_id
1 'polypeptide(L)'
;PQRKGIRRFHDNISWLMQISLFLVLGLLVFPSHLPSVALAGLGVAAMLTFVARPTAVFLSLLISPFSVREKAFVAWGGLRGAVPIVLATYPLIARLPRADWIFNVVFFVVLVSSLVQGTSLPWVARRLRLA
;
A
#
# COMPACT_ATOMS: atom_id res chain seq x y z
N PRO A 1 -28.98 -13.04 9.60
CA PRO A 1 -28.29 -13.15 10.91
C PRO A 1 -27.00 -13.99 10.86
N GLN A 2 -27.03 -15.23 10.36
CA GLN A 2 -25.85 -16.14 10.32
C GLN A 2 -24.75 -15.69 9.34
N ARG A 3 -25.11 -15.11 8.18
CA ARG A 3 -24.14 -14.56 7.20
C ARG A 3 -23.24 -13.47 7.79
N LYS A 4 -23.72 -12.68 8.76
CA LYS A 4 -22.91 -11.64 9.43
C LYS A 4 -21.84 -12.26 10.34
N GLY A 5 -22.14 -13.39 10.99
CA GLY A 5 -21.20 -14.12 11.84
C GLY A 5 -20.06 -14.75 11.02
N ILE A 6 -20.42 -15.45 9.94
CA ILE A 6 -19.45 -16.08 9.03
C ILE A 6 -18.53 -15.01 8.39
N ARG A 7 -19.10 -13.88 7.96
CA ARG A 7 -18.31 -12.78 7.38
C ARG A 7 -17.31 -12.21 8.39
N ARG A 8 -17.73 -11.92 9.63
CA ARG A 8 -16.82 -11.44 10.68
C ARG A 8 -15.71 -12.44 10.99
N PHE A 9 -16.02 -13.74 11.00
CA PHE A 9 -15.03 -14.77 11.23
C PHE A 9 -13.98 -14.80 10.11
N HIS A 10 -14.41 -14.78 8.84
CA HIS A 10 -13.49 -14.69 7.70
C HIS A 10 -12.69 -13.39 7.68
N ASP A 11 -13.29 -12.26 8.06
CA ASP A 11 -12.60 -10.96 8.13
C ASP A 11 -11.48 -11.01 9.18
N ASN A 12 -11.74 -11.58 10.36
CA ASN A 12 -10.74 -11.73 11.42
C ASN A 12 -9.60 -12.67 11.00
N ILE A 13 -9.92 -13.82 10.37
CA ILE A 13 -8.91 -14.73 9.83
C ILE A 13 -8.08 -14.02 8.75
N SER A 14 -8.71 -13.30 7.84
CA SER A 14 -8.03 -12.56 6.77
C SER A 14 -7.04 -11.54 7.35
N TRP A 15 -7.44 -10.85 8.41
CA TRP A 15 -6.56 -9.91 9.10
C TRP A 15 -5.37 -10.59 9.77
N LEU A 16 -5.59 -11.72 10.46
CA LEU A 16 -4.51 -12.53 11.03
C LEU A 16 -3.54 -13.03 9.94
N MET A 17 -4.06 -13.56 8.84
CA MET A 17 -3.26 -14.03 7.71
C MET A 17 -2.46 -12.88 7.07
N GLN A 18 -3.04 -11.68 6.99
CA GLN A 18 -2.34 -10.51 6.47
C GLN A 18 -1.17 -10.08 7.36
N ILE A 19 -1.34 -10.11 8.69
CA ILE A 19 -0.23 -9.84 9.64
C ILE A 19 0.85 -10.91 9.50
N SER A 20 0.46 -12.18 9.52
CA SER A 20 1.40 -13.30 9.37
C SER A 20 2.19 -13.22 8.07
N LEU A 21 1.53 -12.91 6.95
CA LEU A 21 2.16 -12.73 5.65
C LEU A 21 3.16 -11.58 5.67
N PHE A 22 2.79 -10.44 6.25
CA PHE A 22 3.68 -9.29 6.35
C PHE A 22 4.91 -9.60 7.21
N LEU A 23 4.73 -10.36 8.29
CA LEU A 23 5.81 -10.80 9.17
C LEU A 23 6.77 -11.77 8.45
N VAL A 24 6.24 -12.80 7.79
CA VAL A 24 7.05 -13.79 7.05
C VAL A 24 7.81 -13.13 5.90
N LEU A 25 7.16 -12.28 5.11
CA LEU A 25 7.81 -11.58 4.01
C LEU A 25 8.81 -10.52 4.51
N GLY A 26 8.54 -9.89 5.66
CA GLY A 26 9.48 -8.99 6.31
C GLY A 26 10.73 -9.71 6.83
N LEU A 27 10.57 -10.92 7.36
CA LEU A 27 11.69 -11.79 7.77
C LEU A 27 12.53 -12.26 6.57
N LEU A 28 11.92 -12.38 5.39
CA LEU A 28 12.60 -12.78 4.14
C LEU A 28 13.49 -11.66 3.57
N VAL A 29 13.24 -10.40 3.92
CA VAL A 29 13.99 -9.26 3.42
C VAL A 29 15.30 -9.10 4.17
N PHE A 30 16.40 -8.94 3.44
CA PHE A 30 17.69 -8.55 4.00
C PHE A 30 17.77 -7.02 4.14
N PRO A 31 17.69 -6.46 5.37
CA PRO A 31 17.68 -5.01 5.58
C PRO A 31 18.99 -4.33 5.16
N SER A 32 20.08 -5.08 5.03
CA SER A 32 21.39 -4.59 4.57
C SER A 32 21.38 -4.06 3.14
N HIS A 33 20.47 -4.52 2.28
CA HIS A 33 20.38 -4.06 0.89
C HIS A 33 19.45 -2.86 0.71
N LEU A 34 18.59 -2.57 1.70
CA LEU A 34 17.60 -1.48 1.64
C LEU A 34 18.20 -0.09 1.40
N PRO A 35 19.35 0.32 1.96
CA PRO A 35 19.90 1.66 1.75
C PRO A 35 20.23 1.95 0.28
N SER A 36 20.67 0.93 -0.46
CA SER A 36 21.03 1.06 -1.89
C SER A 36 19.83 1.28 -2.80
N VAL A 37 18.65 0.77 -2.41
CA VAL A 37 17.38 0.90 -3.13
C VAL A 37 16.45 1.95 -2.54
N ALA A 38 16.76 2.49 -1.36
CA ALA A 38 15.91 3.43 -0.66
C ALA A 38 15.57 4.64 -1.54
N LEU A 39 16.54 5.22 -2.24
CA LEU A 39 16.31 6.39 -3.10
C LEU A 39 15.38 6.07 -4.28
N ALA A 40 15.62 4.94 -4.96
CA ALA A 40 14.78 4.50 -6.07
C ALA A 40 13.35 4.16 -5.60
N GLY A 41 13.24 3.45 -4.48
CA GLY A 41 11.96 3.11 -3.85
C GLY A 41 11.20 4.36 -3.39
N LEU A 42 11.87 5.35 -2.81
CA LEU A 42 11.25 6.61 -2.40
C LEU A 42 10.75 7.40 -3.60
N GLY A 43 11.52 7.43 -4.69
CA GLY A 43 11.13 8.04 -5.95
C GLY A 43 9.86 7.39 -6.54
N VAL A 44 9.82 6.06 -6.60
CA VAL A 44 8.64 5.31 -7.07
C VAL A 44 7.44 5.52 -6.14
N ALA A 45 7.64 5.47 -4.81
CA ALA A 45 6.59 5.70 -3.84
C ALA A 45 5.99 7.10 -3.99
N ALA A 46 6.84 8.13 -4.09
CA ALA A 46 6.44 9.51 -4.27
C ALA A 46 5.70 9.70 -5.61
N MET A 47 6.24 9.18 -6.71
CA MET A 47 5.61 9.23 -8.03
C MET A 47 4.21 8.59 -8.00
N LEU A 48 4.10 7.40 -7.42
CA LEU A 48 2.82 6.70 -7.34
C LEU A 48 1.82 7.41 -6.42
N THR A 49 2.27 8.04 -5.34
CA THR A 49 1.41 8.68 -4.34
C THR A 49 1.00 10.11 -4.73
N PHE A 50 1.90 10.91 -5.31
CA PHE A 50 1.63 12.30 -5.65
C PHE A 50 1.19 12.51 -7.10
N VAL A 51 1.55 11.60 -8.02
CA VAL A 51 1.20 11.72 -9.44
C VAL A 51 0.16 10.67 -9.82
N ALA A 52 0.52 9.39 -9.79
CA ALA A 52 -0.34 8.34 -10.33
C ALA A 52 -1.69 8.21 -9.61
N ARG A 53 -1.69 8.37 -8.28
CA ARG A 53 -2.90 8.27 -7.46
C ARG A 53 -3.85 9.45 -7.66
N PRO A 54 -3.42 10.72 -7.52
CA PRO A 54 -4.28 11.86 -7.78
C PRO A 54 -4.82 11.85 -9.21
N THR A 55 -3.99 11.56 -10.21
CA THR A 55 -4.48 11.50 -11.59
C THR A 55 -5.53 10.41 -11.76
N ALA A 56 -5.29 9.18 -11.28
CA ALA A 56 -6.26 8.10 -11.37
C ALA A 56 -7.57 8.44 -10.65
N VAL A 57 -7.52 8.98 -9.43
CA VAL A 57 -8.74 9.32 -8.67
C VAL A 57 -9.48 10.47 -9.32
N PHE A 58 -8.80 11.54 -9.75
CA PHE A 58 -9.45 12.66 -10.41
C PHE A 58 -10.09 12.23 -11.72
N LEU A 59 -9.40 11.43 -12.55
CA LEU A 59 -9.94 10.86 -13.79
C LEU A 59 -11.17 9.98 -13.52
N SER A 60 -11.09 9.06 -12.57
CA SER A 60 -12.21 8.17 -12.23
C SER A 60 -13.40 8.90 -11.60
N LEU A 61 -13.18 10.00 -10.87
CA LEU A 61 -14.22 10.79 -10.22
C LEU A 61 -14.56 12.08 -10.99
N LEU A 62 -14.19 12.20 -12.27
CA LEU A 62 -14.52 13.39 -13.08
C LEU A 62 -16.03 13.67 -13.09
N ILE A 63 -16.85 12.62 -13.23
CA ILE A 63 -18.31 12.70 -13.37
C ILE A 63 -19.01 12.60 -11.99
N SER A 64 -18.26 12.35 -10.92
CA SER A 64 -18.82 12.10 -9.59
C SER A 64 -19.12 13.41 -8.84
N PRO A 65 -20.21 13.46 -8.04
CA PRO A 65 -20.62 14.67 -7.29
C PRO A 65 -19.71 15.02 -6.10
N PHE A 66 -18.60 14.30 -5.89
CA PHE A 66 -17.68 14.58 -4.79
C PHE A 66 -17.02 15.97 -4.93
N SER A 67 -16.84 16.63 -3.80
CA SER A 67 -16.08 17.87 -3.68
C SER A 67 -14.57 17.64 -3.89
N VAL A 68 -13.83 18.69 -4.25
CA VAL A 68 -12.37 18.60 -4.45
C VAL A 68 -11.65 18.09 -3.19
N ARG A 69 -12.18 18.39 -1.99
CA ARG A 69 -11.62 17.92 -0.72
C ARG A 69 -11.80 16.42 -0.53
N GLU A 70 -12.96 15.89 -0.89
CA GLU A 70 -13.23 14.44 -0.84
C GLU A 70 -12.38 13.69 -1.88
N LYS A 71 -12.26 14.22 -3.11
CA LYS A 71 -11.37 13.65 -4.14
C LYS A 71 -9.91 13.62 -3.67
N ALA A 72 -9.44 14.70 -3.02
CA ALA A 72 -8.10 14.76 -2.45
C ALA A 72 -7.92 13.76 -1.30
N PHE A 73 -8.92 13.56 -0.44
CA PHE A 73 -8.87 12.56 0.62
C PHE A 73 -8.81 11.14 0.07
N VAL A 74 -9.63 10.81 -0.92
CA VAL A 74 -9.63 9.50 -1.59
C VAL A 74 -8.30 9.24 -2.30
N ALA A 75 -7.73 10.27 -2.95
CA ALA A 75 -6.41 10.21 -3.54
C ALA A 75 -5.32 9.92 -2.48
N TRP A 76 -5.40 10.55 -1.31
CA TRP A 76 -4.45 10.35 -0.21
C TRP A 76 -4.61 9.00 0.50
N GLY A 77 -5.82 8.46 0.55
CA GLY A 77 -6.24 7.25 1.29
C GLY A 77 -5.61 5.93 0.82
N GLY A 78 -4.47 5.96 0.14
CA GLY A 78 -3.93 4.89 -0.67
C GLY A 78 -3.10 3.84 0.02
N LEU A 79 -3.59 3.34 1.15
CA LEU A 79 -2.95 2.27 1.90
C LEU A 79 -2.66 1.08 0.99
N ARG A 80 -1.38 0.89 0.68
CA ARG A 80 -0.88 -0.28 -0.03
C ARG A 80 -0.86 -1.44 0.96
N GLY A 81 -1.66 -2.47 0.69
CA GLY A 81 -1.76 -3.67 1.53
C GLY A 81 -0.65 -4.68 1.24
N ALA A 82 -0.87 -5.94 1.59
CA ALA A 82 0.09 -7.02 1.38
C ALA A 82 0.18 -7.51 -0.09
N VAL A 83 -0.81 -7.20 -0.92
CA VAL A 83 -0.91 -7.68 -2.32
C VAL A 83 0.34 -7.38 -3.16
N PRO A 84 0.88 -6.14 -3.20
CA PRO A 84 2.07 -5.85 -4.01
C PRO A 84 3.29 -6.66 -3.60
N ILE A 85 3.46 -6.94 -2.30
CA ILE A 85 4.59 -7.73 -1.80
C ILE A 85 4.50 -9.17 -2.30
N VAL A 86 3.30 -9.76 -2.28
CA VAL A 86 3.06 -11.09 -2.86
C VAL A 86 3.34 -11.08 -4.36
N LEU A 87 2.89 -10.07 -5.10
CA LEU A 87 3.18 -10.00 -6.54
C LEU A 87 4.69 -9.87 -6.82
N ALA A 88 5.43 -9.23 -5.91
CA ALA A 88 6.89 -9.13 -6.01
C ALA A 88 7.62 -10.44 -5.72
N THR A 89 6.96 -11.47 -5.16
CA THR A 89 7.56 -12.80 -5.06
C THR A 89 7.49 -13.57 -6.37
N TYR A 90 6.62 -13.20 -7.32
CA TYR A 90 6.56 -13.88 -8.62
C TYR A 90 7.87 -13.79 -9.41
N PRO A 91 8.54 -12.61 -9.52
CA PRO A 91 9.86 -12.54 -10.12
C PRO A 91 10.92 -13.40 -9.42
N LEU A 92 10.85 -13.51 -8.09
CA LEU A 92 11.76 -14.34 -7.30
C LEU A 92 11.57 -15.82 -7.61
N ILE A 93 10.32 -16.29 -7.65
CA ILE A 93 9.97 -17.68 -7.97
C ILE A 93 10.36 -18.01 -9.42
N ALA A 94 10.16 -17.07 -10.34
CA ALA A 94 10.56 -17.19 -11.75
C ALA A 94 12.08 -17.11 -11.97
N ARG A 95 12.88 -16.87 -10.92
CA ARG A 95 14.35 -16.70 -10.97
C ARG A 95 14.81 -15.69 -12.01
N LEU A 96 14.07 -14.59 -12.14
CA LEU A 96 14.41 -13.52 -13.07
C LEU A 96 15.68 -12.77 -12.62
N PRO A 97 16.48 -12.24 -13.56
CA PRO A 97 17.60 -11.36 -13.22
C PRO A 97 17.10 -10.16 -12.40
N ARG A 98 17.80 -9.83 -11.32
CA ARG A 98 17.45 -8.72 -10.40
C ARG A 98 16.10 -8.88 -9.67
N ALA A 99 15.55 -10.08 -9.57
CA ALA A 99 14.32 -10.33 -8.84
C ALA A 99 14.38 -9.87 -7.37
N ASP A 100 15.52 -10.09 -6.68
CA ASP A 100 15.75 -9.60 -5.32
C ASP A 100 15.67 -8.08 -5.21
N TRP A 101 16.18 -7.38 -6.24
CA TRP A 101 16.13 -5.92 -6.29
C TRP A 101 14.69 -5.41 -6.42
N ILE A 102 13.89 -6.02 -7.30
CA ILE A 102 12.47 -5.68 -7.47
C ILE A 102 11.70 -5.96 -6.17
N PHE A 103 11.93 -7.12 -5.54
CA PHE A 103 11.30 -7.48 -4.28
C PHE A 103 11.61 -6.48 -3.17
N ASN A 104 12.88 -6.13 -2.99
CA ASN A 104 13.31 -5.17 -1.97
C ASN A 104 12.73 -3.77 -2.21
N VAL A 105 12.66 -3.31 -3.47
CA VAL A 105 12.04 -2.02 -3.83
C VAL A 105 10.55 -2.02 -3.48
N VAL A 106 9.80 -3.04 -3.91
CA VAL A 106 8.36 -3.13 -3.66
C VAL A 106 8.07 -3.22 -2.16
N PHE A 107 8.83 -4.05 -1.44
CA PHE A 107 8.71 -4.17 0.01
C PHE A 107 8.95 -2.83 0.72
N PHE A 108 10.03 -2.12 0.37
CA PHE A 108 10.34 -0.81 0.92
C PHE A 108 9.22 0.20 0.63
N VAL A 109 8.71 0.25 -0.60
CA VAL A 109 7.59 1.12 -0.99
C VAL A 109 6.35 0.81 -0.15
N VAL A 110 5.98 -0.46 0.03
CA VAL A 110 4.80 -0.83 0.82
C VAL A 110 4.99 -0.46 2.29
N LEU A 111 6.16 -0.74 2.87
CA LEU A 111 6.46 -0.44 4.26
C LEU A 111 6.39 1.07 4.53
N VAL A 112 7.08 1.89 3.71
CA VAL A 112 7.03 3.36 3.82
C VAL A 112 5.61 3.88 3.59
N SER A 113 4.90 3.38 2.57
CA SER A 113 3.53 3.78 2.28
C SER A 113 2.58 3.44 3.42
N SER A 114 2.72 2.27 4.03
CA SER A 114 1.89 1.82 5.15
C SER A 114 2.14 2.65 6.41
N LEU A 115 3.41 2.94 6.74
CA LEU A 115 3.75 3.80 7.88
C LEU A 115 3.28 5.25 7.67
N VAL A 116 3.62 5.85 6.52
CA VAL A 116 3.30 7.25 6.24
C VAL A 116 1.81 7.46 6.04
N GLN A 117 1.16 6.67 5.18
CA GLN A 117 -0.28 6.85 4.92
C GLN A 117 -1.12 6.32 6.08
N GLY A 118 -0.72 5.23 6.74
CA GLY A 118 -1.43 4.66 7.90
C GLY A 118 -1.56 5.66 9.04
N THR A 119 -0.48 6.37 9.35
CA THR A 119 -0.48 7.39 10.41
C THR A 119 -1.03 8.74 9.96
N SER A 120 -0.85 9.11 8.67
CA SER A 120 -1.32 10.40 8.16
C SER A 120 -2.81 10.44 7.78
N LEU A 121 -3.47 9.30 7.53
CA LEU A 121 -4.89 9.25 7.14
C LEU A 121 -5.81 10.03 8.11
N PRO A 122 -5.77 9.79 9.44
CA PRO A 122 -6.61 10.51 10.40
C PRO A 122 -6.29 12.01 10.45
N TRP A 123 -5.02 12.37 10.25
CA TRP A 123 -4.59 13.77 10.24
C TRP A 123 -5.08 14.51 9.00
N VAL A 124 -4.99 13.88 7.81
CA VAL A 124 -5.49 14.46 6.56
C VAL A 124 -7.02 14.59 6.58
N ALA A 125 -7.74 13.60 7.15
CA ALA A 125 -9.19 13.67 7.33
C ALA A 125 -9.62 14.94 8.10
N ARG A 126 -8.96 15.20 9.24
CA ARG A 126 -9.20 16.41 10.06
C ARG A 126 -8.84 17.68 9.30
N ARG A 127 -7.72 17.70 8.58
CA ARG A 127 -7.25 18.88 7.85
C ARG A 127 -8.13 19.25 6.66
N LEU A 128 -8.77 18.26 6.04
CA LEU A 128 -9.75 18.45 4.97
C LEU A 128 -11.17 18.73 5.49
N ARG A 129 -11.37 18.75 6.82
CA ARG A 129 -12.67 18.93 7.51
C ARG A 129 -13.71 17.87 7.12
N LEU A 130 -13.27 16.63 6.96
CA LEU A 130 -14.14 15.48 6.65
C LEU A 130 -14.43 14.60 7.89
N ALA A 131 -13.79 14.92 9.03
CA ALA A 131 -13.93 14.26 10.32
C ALA A 131 -13.92 15.29 11.44
#